data_AF-B6EIK9-F1
#
_entry.id   AF-B6EIK9-F1
#
_cell.length_a   1.000
_cell.length_b   1.000
_cell.length_c   1.000
_cell.angle_alpha   90.00
_cell.angle_beta   90.00
_cell.angle_gamma   90.00
#
_symmetry.space_group_name_H-M   'P 1'
#
loop_
_entity.id
_entity.type
_entity.pdbx_description
1 polymer ?
#
loop_
_entity_poly.entity_id
_entity_poly.type
_entity_poly.pdbx_seq_one_letter_code
_entity_poly.pdbx_strand_id
1 'polypeptide(L)'
;MNKKLLLPLLFSVVLVGCNDASEAIDKAQNAANKAVDMAQTKLELINLSDLNIDEFGDAAISAKAFATSVDEALNADYSNPEALVEVKAHISNAYSCLVAASSESTAENVVDKVMATISNENAESLIEKGVERAQDMTECVM
;
A
#
# COMPACT_ATOMS: atom_id res chain seq x y z
N MET A 1 -49.26 -11.01 12.88
CA MET A 1 -48.68 -10.91 14.24
C MET A 1 -47.19 -11.16 14.13
N ASN A 2 -46.40 -10.14 14.42
CA ASN A 2 -44.94 -10.20 14.51
C ASN A 2 -44.53 -11.04 15.73
N LYS A 3 -43.47 -11.84 15.61
CA LYS A 3 -42.57 -12.12 16.74
C LYS A 3 -41.16 -12.35 16.23
N LYS A 4 -40.34 -11.32 16.40
CA LYS A 4 -38.88 -11.37 16.39
C LYS A 4 -38.44 -12.27 17.53
N LEU A 5 -37.46 -13.14 17.29
CA LEU A 5 -36.58 -13.63 18.35
C LEU A 5 -35.17 -13.78 17.79
N LEU A 6 -34.37 -12.75 18.07
CA LEU A 6 -32.93 -12.74 17.92
C LEU A 6 -32.33 -13.70 18.96
N LEU A 7 -31.43 -14.58 18.52
CA LEU A 7 -30.51 -15.29 19.41
C LEU A 7 -29.08 -14.95 18.96
N PRO A 8 -28.26 -14.26 19.78
CA PRO A 8 -26.86 -14.02 19.47
C PRO A 8 -26.04 -15.24 19.88
N LEU A 9 -25.38 -15.89 18.91
CA LEU A 9 -24.42 -16.94 19.21
C LEU A 9 -23.05 -16.30 19.44
N LEU A 10 -22.69 -16.25 20.73
CA LEU A 10 -21.39 -15.92 21.27
C LEU A 10 -20.30 -16.78 20.61
N PHE A 11 -19.36 -16.13 19.91
CA PHE A 11 -18.03 -16.68 19.68
C PHE A 11 -17.06 -15.99 20.62
N SER A 12 -16.93 -16.57 21.82
CA SER A 12 -15.78 -16.37 22.69
C SER A 12 -14.63 -17.21 22.15
N VAL A 13 -13.79 -16.62 21.29
CA VAL A 13 -12.44 -17.15 21.04
C VAL A 13 -11.55 -16.62 22.15
N VAL A 14 -11.19 -17.53 23.03
CA VAL A 14 -10.20 -17.39 24.09
C VAL A 14 -8.86 -17.01 23.45
N LEU A 15 -8.38 -15.79 23.69
CA LEU A 15 -6.97 -15.42 23.50
C LEU A 15 -6.11 -16.18 24.51
N VAL A 16 -5.66 -17.37 24.14
CA VAL A 16 -4.52 -18.03 24.78
C VAL A 16 -3.34 -17.88 23.83
N GLY A 17 -2.36 -17.06 24.24
CA GLY A 17 -1.12 -16.88 23.49
C GLY A 17 -0.54 -15.46 23.44
N CYS A 18 -0.87 -14.55 24.36
CA CYS A 18 -0.09 -13.31 24.53
C CYS A 18 1.23 -13.62 25.24
N ASN A 19 2.27 -14.04 24.51
CA ASN A 19 3.65 -13.98 25.03
C ASN A 19 4.72 -13.64 23.97
N ASP A 20 4.37 -12.99 22.85
CA ASP A 20 5.39 -12.42 21.96
C ASP A 20 4.89 -11.24 21.11
N ALA A 21 3.90 -10.50 21.63
CA ALA A 21 3.30 -9.36 20.93
C ALA A 21 4.14 -8.06 21.02
N SER A 22 5.18 -8.01 21.85
CA SER A 22 6.00 -6.79 22.02
C SER A 22 7.11 -6.66 20.97
N GLU A 23 7.63 -7.76 20.42
CA GLU A 23 8.71 -7.68 19.42
C GLU A 23 8.20 -7.34 18.00
N ALA A 24 6.96 -7.73 17.69
CA ALA A 24 6.30 -7.40 16.42
C ALA A 24 5.88 -5.91 16.34
N ILE A 25 5.49 -5.31 17.47
CA ILE A 25 5.10 -3.89 17.55
C ILE A 25 6.32 -2.98 17.41
N ASP A 26 7.46 -3.34 18.00
CA ASP A 26 8.70 -2.57 17.84
C ASP A 26 9.28 -2.69 16.41
N LYS A 27 9.13 -3.84 15.74
CA LYS A 27 9.52 -3.97 14.33
C LYS A 27 8.63 -3.17 13.38
N ALA A 28 7.32 -3.12 13.62
CA ALA A 28 6.39 -2.33 12.82
C ALA A 28 6.65 -0.82 12.96
N GLN A 29 6.90 -0.34 14.19
CA GLN A 29 7.21 1.08 14.42
C GLN A 29 8.61 1.47 13.92
N ASN A 30 9.59 0.57 14.00
CA ASN A 30 10.95 0.85 13.50
C ASN A 30 11.03 0.78 11.96
N ALA A 31 10.23 -0.09 11.31
CA ALA A 31 10.00 -0.06 9.87
C ALA A 31 9.26 1.21 9.44
N ALA A 32 8.25 1.65 10.20
CA ALA A 32 7.56 2.91 9.96
C ALA A 32 8.50 4.12 10.06
N ASN A 33 9.34 4.19 11.09
CA ASN A 33 10.32 5.27 11.28
C ASN A 33 11.42 5.26 10.21
N LYS A 34 11.96 4.08 9.86
CA LYS A 34 12.92 3.96 8.75
C LYS A 34 12.29 4.27 7.39
N ALA A 35 11.03 3.92 7.18
CA ALA A 35 10.28 4.31 6.00
C ALA A 35 9.97 5.82 6.02
N VAL A 36 9.80 6.47 7.18
CA VAL A 36 9.66 7.94 7.29
C VAL A 36 10.95 8.62 6.89
N ASP A 37 12.10 8.15 7.37
CA ASP A 37 13.40 8.73 7.01
C ASP A 37 13.79 8.45 5.54
N MET A 38 13.52 7.25 5.01
CA MET A 38 13.73 6.95 3.59
C MET A 38 12.74 7.67 2.67
N ALA A 39 11.48 7.82 3.09
CA ALA A 39 10.50 8.63 2.39
C ALA A 39 10.94 10.09 2.35
N GLN A 40 11.36 10.68 3.47
CA GLN A 40 11.83 12.07 3.47
C GLN A 40 13.06 12.30 2.58
N THR A 41 13.95 11.31 2.44
CA THR A 41 15.23 11.48 1.72
C THR A 41 15.18 11.07 0.24
N LYS A 42 14.26 10.17 -0.16
CA LYS A 42 14.13 9.71 -1.56
C LYS A 42 12.88 10.22 -2.29
N LEU A 43 11.86 10.68 -1.56
CA LEU A 43 10.70 11.36 -2.15
C LEU A 43 10.98 12.81 -2.54
N GLU A 44 12.22 13.30 -2.42
CA GLU A 44 12.58 14.57 -3.06
C GLU A 44 12.48 14.50 -4.60
N LEU A 45 12.45 13.29 -5.19
CA LEU A 45 12.35 13.09 -6.64
C LEU A 45 10.91 13.00 -7.16
N ILE A 46 9.97 12.53 -6.34
CA ILE A 46 8.53 12.52 -6.65
C ILE A 46 7.92 13.47 -5.64
N ASN A 47 7.53 14.67 -6.06
CA ASN A 47 7.03 15.74 -5.19
C ASN A 47 5.70 15.33 -4.54
N LEU A 48 5.72 14.35 -3.62
CA LEU A 48 4.57 13.89 -2.86
C LEU A 48 4.09 15.00 -1.93
N SER A 49 4.81 16.12 -1.79
CA SER A 49 4.27 17.32 -1.15
C SER A 49 3.02 17.86 -1.88
N ASP A 50 2.85 17.58 -3.18
CA ASP A 50 1.62 17.87 -3.95
C ASP A 50 0.51 16.81 -3.77
N LEU A 51 0.87 15.66 -3.18
CA LEU A 51 -0.06 14.66 -2.66
C LEU A 51 -0.21 14.96 -1.18
N ASN A 52 -1.16 15.81 -0.81
CA ASN A 52 -1.33 16.25 0.57
C ASN A 52 -1.65 15.06 1.51
N ILE A 53 -0.63 14.31 1.94
CA ILE A 53 -0.74 12.97 2.55
C ILE A 53 -1.52 13.04 3.88
N ASP A 54 -1.48 14.18 4.55
CA ASP A 54 -2.26 14.44 5.76
C ASP A 54 -3.78 14.48 5.51
N GLU A 55 -4.23 14.79 4.28
CA GLU A 55 -5.65 14.69 3.91
C GLU A 55 -6.11 13.23 3.68
N PHE A 56 -5.18 12.29 3.52
CA PHE A 56 -5.52 10.88 3.29
C PHE A 56 -5.86 10.14 4.59
N GLY A 57 -5.63 10.73 5.77
CA GLY A 57 -5.97 10.10 7.06
C GLY A 57 -5.39 8.69 7.16
N ASP A 58 -6.26 7.69 7.35
CA ASP A 58 -5.87 6.28 7.43
C ASP A 58 -5.21 5.75 6.13
N ALA A 59 -5.47 6.38 4.98
CA ALA A 59 -4.86 6.03 3.69
C ALA A 59 -3.45 6.58 3.49
N ALA A 60 -2.95 7.43 4.39
CA ALA A 60 -1.59 7.98 4.32
C ALA A 60 -0.51 6.89 4.28
N ILE A 61 -0.71 5.82 5.07
CA ILE A 61 0.20 4.67 5.12
C ILE A 61 0.23 3.96 3.76
N SER A 62 -0.95 3.71 3.17
CA SER A 62 -1.08 3.05 1.87
C SER A 62 -0.56 3.90 0.72
N ALA A 63 -0.78 5.22 0.75
CA ALA A 63 -0.22 6.16 -0.24
C ALA A 63 1.31 6.15 -0.21
N LYS A 64 1.90 6.08 0.98
CA LYS A 64 3.35 5.99 1.15
C LYS A 64 3.91 4.65 0.69
N ALA A 65 3.21 3.54 0.98
CA ALA A 65 3.56 2.23 0.44
C ALA A 65 3.53 2.23 -1.09
N PHE A 66 2.53 2.87 -1.69
CA PHE A 66 2.43 2.99 -3.14
C PHE A 66 3.60 3.79 -3.72
N ALA A 67 3.92 4.96 -3.14
CA ALA A 67 5.07 5.75 -3.57
C ALA A 67 6.41 5.00 -3.41
N THR A 68 6.54 4.17 -2.37
CA THR A 68 7.73 3.32 -2.17
C THR A 68 7.83 2.27 -3.28
N SER A 69 6.74 1.60 -3.63
CA SER A 69 6.71 0.62 -4.73
C SER A 69 6.99 1.24 -6.10
N VAL A 70 6.67 2.53 -6.28
CA VAL A 70 7.02 3.31 -7.47
C VAL A 70 8.53 3.60 -7.52
N ASP A 71 9.17 3.98 -6.41
CA ASP A 71 10.63 4.13 -6.34
C ASP A 71 11.34 2.80 -6.65
N GLU A 72 10.80 1.69 -6.15
CA GLU A 72 11.28 0.35 -6.50
C GLU A 72 11.19 0.07 -8.00
N ALA A 73 10.10 0.46 -8.67
CA ALA A 73 9.97 0.34 -10.12
C ALA A 73 10.97 1.22 -10.89
N LEU A 74 11.21 2.45 -10.43
CA LEU A 74 12.19 3.34 -11.06
C LEU A 74 13.63 2.79 -10.97
N ASN A 75 13.93 2.08 -9.88
CA ASN A 75 15.26 1.54 -9.60
C ASN A 75 15.39 0.02 -9.85
N ALA A 76 14.36 -0.62 -10.41
CA ALA A 76 14.33 -2.07 -10.59
C ALA A 76 15.41 -2.53 -11.59
N ASP A 77 15.93 -3.74 -11.35
CA ASP A 77 16.77 -4.42 -12.34
C ASP A 77 15.89 -5.07 -13.42
N TYR A 78 15.69 -4.34 -14.51
CA TYR A 78 14.89 -4.81 -15.67
C TYR A 78 15.50 -5.99 -16.43
N SER A 79 16.73 -6.39 -16.10
CA SER A 79 17.33 -7.62 -16.61
C SER A 79 17.01 -8.85 -15.75
N ASN A 80 16.45 -8.65 -14.55
CA ASN A 80 16.09 -9.70 -13.61
C ASN A 80 14.56 -9.89 -13.53
N PRO A 81 13.99 -10.94 -14.15
CA PRO A 81 12.55 -11.19 -14.13
C PRO A 81 11.95 -11.38 -12.73
N GLU A 82 12.71 -11.93 -11.77
CA GLU A 82 12.23 -12.15 -10.40
C GLU A 82 12.03 -10.81 -9.68
N ALA A 83 12.98 -9.88 -9.83
CA ALA A 83 12.87 -8.53 -9.28
C ALA A 83 11.63 -7.80 -9.85
N LEU A 84 11.36 -7.95 -11.15
CA LEU A 84 10.19 -7.34 -11.77
C LEU A 84 8.85 -7.95 -11.28
N VAL A 85 8.84 -9.24 -10.93
CA VAL A 85 7.66 -9.89 -10.35
C VAL A 85 7.40 -9.36 -8.94
N GLU A 86 8.45 -9.20 -8.13
CA GLU A 86 8.36 -8.69 -6.75
C GLU A 86 7.88 -7.25 -6.73
N VAL A 87 8.52 -6.36 -7.50
CA VAL A 87 8.14 -4.94 -7.58
C VAL A 87 6.70 -4.79 -8.06
N LYS A 88 6.29 -5.56 -9.07
CA LYS A 88 4.89 -5.57 -9.53
C LYS A 88 3.92 -6.00 -8.43
N ALA A 89 4.28 -7.00 -7.61
CA ALA A 89 3.45 -7.44 -6.50
C ALA A 89 3.33 -6.37 -5.42
N HIS A 90 4.42 -5.64 -5.12
CA HIS A 90 4.40 -4.52 -4.19
C HIS A 90 3.48 -3.40 -4.68
N ILE A 91 3.58 -3.02 -5.97
CA ILE A 91 2.68 -2.02 -6.58
C ILE A 91 1.22 -2.47 -6.48
N SER A 92 0.93 -3.73 -6.86
CA SER A 92 -0.44 -4.24 -6.83
C SER A 92 -1.04 -4.19 -5.43
N ASN A 93 -0.28 -4.67 -4.44
CA ASN A 93 -0.75 -4.67 -3.06
C ASN A 93 -0.92 -3.26 -2.51
N ALA A 94 0.06 -2.38 -2.73
CA ALA A 94 0.02 -1.01 -2.23
C ALA A 94 -1.14 -0.20 -2.85
N TYR A 95 -1.40 -0.38 -4.15
CA TYR A 95 -2.55 0.23 -4.81
C TYR A 95 -3.87 -0.32 -4.27
N SER A 96 -4.00 -1.64 -4.10
CA SER A 96 -5.19 -2.27 -3.50
C SER A 96 -5.45 -1.71 -2.09
N CYS A 97 -4.40 -1.55 -1.28
CA CYS A 97 -4.47 -0.93 0.04
C CYS A 97 -4.90 0.53 -0.02
N LEU A 98 -4.40 1.29 -1.00
CA LEU A 98 -4.78 2.69 -1.19
C LEU A 98 -6.25 2.82 -1.55
N VAL A 99 -6.75 1.96 -2.45
CA VAL A 99 -8.18 1.90 -2.80
C VAL A 99 -9.03 1.56 -1.57
N ALA A 100 -8.63 0.54 -0.80
CA ALA A 100 -9.37 0.08 0.38
C ALA A 100 -9.42 1.12 1.51
N ALA A 101 -8.33 1.87 1.71
CA ALA A 101 -8.24 2.89 2.75
C ALA A 101 -8.84 4.24 2.32
N SER A 102 -9.06 4.46 1.02
CA SER A 102 -9.63 5.71 0.48
C SER A 102 -10.83 5.45 -0.43
N SER A 103 -10.64 5.54 -1.75
CA SER A 103 -11.59 5.17 -2.78
C SER A 103 -10.83 4.92 -4.09
N GLU A 104 -11.47 4.22 -5.03
CA GLU A 104 -10.89 3.96 -6.36
C GLU A 104 -10.48 5.25 -7.07
N SER A 105 -11.38 6.25 -7.14
CA SER A 105 -11.09 7.53 -7.79
C SER A 105 -9.96 8.33 -7.11
N THR A 106 -9.79 8.17 -5.80
CA THR A 106 -8.67 8.79 -5.08
C THR A 106 -7.36 8.08 -5.43
N ALA A 107 -7.35 6.76 -5.43
CA ALA A 107 -6.17 5.97 -5.80
C ALA A 107 -5.77 6.20 -7.27
N GLU A 108 -6.73 6.25 -8.20
CA GLU A 108 -6.51 6.58 -9.61
C GLU A 108 -5.86 7.95 -9.77
N ASN A 109 -6.35 8.98 -9.07
CA ASN A 109 -5.75 10.31 -9.11
C ASN A 109 -4.29 10.32 -8.58
N VAL A 110 -3.98 9.50 -7.58
CA VAL A 110 -2.58 9.31 -7.12
C VAL A 110 -1.74 8.68 -8.22
N VAL A 111 -2.24 7.64 -8.89
CA VAL A 111 -1.56 6.99 -10.03
C VAL A 111 -1.32 7.99 -11.14
N ASP A 112 -2.34 8.74 -11.57
CA ASP A 112 -2.24 9.73 -12.64
C ASP A 112 -1.18 10.79 -12.35
N LYS A 113 -1.14 11.30 -11.12
CA LYS A 113 -0.12 12.26 -10.68
C LYS A 113 1.28 11.66 -10.71
N VAL A 114 1.44 10.42 -10.28
CA VAL A 114 2.73 9.71 -10.32
C VAL A 114 3.17 9.51 -11.77
N MET A 115 2.30 8.97 -12.62
CA MET A 115 2.60 8.71 -14.03
C MET A 115 2.98 9.98 -14.78
N ALA A 116 2.34 11.12 -14.46
CA ALA A 116 2.69 12.42 -15.05
C ALA A 116 4.11 12.92 -14.69
N THR A 117 4.74 12.35 -13.65
CA THR A 117 6.10 12.73 -13.20
C THR A 117 7.18 11.75 -13.62
N ILE A 118 6.80 10.56 -14.06
CA ILE A 118 7.74 9.54 -14.52
C ILE A 118 8.03 9.80 -16.01
N SER A 119 9.26 9.48 -16.43
CA SER A 119 9.65 9.50 -17.86
C SER A 119 10.33 8.20 -18.29
N ASN A 120 10.38 7.21 -17.40
CA ASN A 120 10.94 5.90 -17.65
C ASN A 120 9.81 4.97 -18.12
N GLU A 121 9.75 4.71 -19.43
CA GLU A 121 8.71 3.89 -20.07
C GLU A 121 8.62 2.47 -19.48
N ASN A 122 9.75 1.90 -19.04
CA ASN A 122 9.75 0.57 -18.42
C ASN A 122 9.10 0.61 -17.03
N ALA A 123 9.35 1.67 -16.27
CA ALA A 123 8.73 1.88 -14.96
C ALA A 123 7.25 2.20 -15.09
N GLU A 124 6.85 3.06 -16.03
CA GLU A 124 5.44 3.32 -16.35
C GLU A 124 4.71 2.00 -16.65
N SER A 125 5.23 1.20 -17.58
CA SER A 125 4.61 -0.08 -17.93
C SER A 125 4.55 -1.07 -16.77
N LEU A 126 5.54 -1.06 -15.87
CA LEU A 126 5.55 -1.93 -14.70
C LEU A 126 4.51 -1.49 -13.67
N ILE A 127 4.36 -0.19 -13.46
CA ILE A 127 3.38 0.41 -12.55
C ILE A 127 1.97 0.17 -13.07
N GLU A 128 1.70 0.40 -14.36
CA GLU A 128 0.40 0.11 -14.99
C GLU A 128 -0.01 -1.35 -14.77
N LYS A 129 0.89 -2.30 -15.07
CA LYS A 129 0.63 -3.73 -14.87
C LYS A 129 0.42 -4.09 -13.40
N GLY A 130 1.08 -3.37 -12.49
CA GLY A 130 0.88 -3.52 -11.05
C GLY A 130 -0.52 -3.06 -10.63
N VAL A 131 -0.94 -1.88 -11.09
CA VAL A 131 -2.26 -1.30 -10.83
C VAL A 131 -3.38 -2.14 -11.44
N GLU A 132 -3.26 -2.58 -12.69
CA GLU A 132 -4.24 -3.48 -13.32
C GLU A 132 -4.41 -4.77 -12.51
N ARG A 133 -3.30 -5.39 -12.09
CA ARG A 133 -3.33 -6.60 -11.27
C ARG A 133 -3.98 -6.37 -9.90
N ALA A 134 -3.91 -5.16 -9.35
CA ALA A 134 -4.53 -4.83 -8.07
C ALA A 134 -6.06 -4.88 -8.13
N GLN A 135 -6.66 -4.63 -9.30
CA GLN A 135 -8.12 -4.70 -9.50
C GLN A 135 -8.65 -6.13 -9.34
N ASP A 136 -7.81 -7.13 -9.57
CA ASP A 136 -8.11 -8.55 -9.36
C ASP A 136 -7.87 -9.03 -7.92
N MET A 137 -7.34 -8.16 -7.03
CA MET A 137 -7.05 -8.52 -5.64
C MET A 137 -8.26 -8.33 -4.74
N THR A 138 -8.63 -9.39 -4.00
CA THR A 138 -9.77 -9.36 -3.07
C THR A 138 -9.45 -8.64 -1.76
N GLU A 139 -8.20 -8.65 -1.33
CA GLU A 139 -7.76 -8.08 -0.06
C GLU A 139 -6.39 -7.41 -0.19
N CYS A 140 -6.25 -6.27 0.50
CA CYS A 140 -4.98 -5.63 0.77
C CYS A 140 -4.25 -6.38 1.90
N VAL A 141 -2.97 -6.68 1.72
CA VAL A 141 -2.11 -7.31 2.74
C VAL A 141 -0.98 -6.34 3.08
N MET A 142 -1.18 -5.49 4.09
CA MET A 142 -0.12 -4.59 4.59
C MET A 142 0.92 -5.29 5.44
#